data_AF-A0A0C3DDS3-F1
#
_entry.id   AF-A0A0C3DDS3-F1
#
_cell.length_a   1.000
_cell.length_b   1.000
_cell.length_c   1.000
_cell.angle_alpha   90.00
_cell.angle_beta   90.00
_cell.angle_gamma   90.00
#
_symmetry.space_group_name_H-M   'P 1'
#
loop_
_entity.id
_entity.type
_entity.pdbx_description
1 polymer ?
#
loop_
_entity_poly.entity_id
_entity_poly.type
_entity_poly.pdbx_seq_one_letter_code
_entity_poly.pdbx_strand_id
1 'polypeptide(L)'
;MRSLSFAIIRSTTKALPRWQHRCTKAGLKPNLIPHDVVTRWNSSCDLLEFVVRYRKPISKITCDKKLGQLHKYHLSAEEWSVIEELVTHYKSVTMFFSRDATNIAAVIPAMDKLDDHLKSIQSTQEQFHPSILAAMKLARKKMDRYWKRTDESDVYRIAMGLCPNMDGIQP
;
A
#
# COMPACT_ATOMS: atom_id res chain seq x y z
N MET A 1 1.68 -1.17 11.91
CA MET A 1 0.22 -1.48 11.79
C MET A 1 -0.15 -2.96 11.86
N ARG A 2 0.53 -3.87 11.15
CA ARG A 2 0.25 -5.32 11.22
C ARG A 2 0.23 -5.88 12.65
N SER A 3 1.21 -5.50 13.48
CA SER A 3 1.28 -5.92 14.88
C SER A 3 0.14 -5.37 15.75
N LEU A 4 -0.37 -4.17 15.45
CA LEU A 4 -1.54 -3.60 16.13
C LEU A 4 -2.80 -4.41 15.82
N SER A 5 -2.99 -4.81 14.55
CA SER A 5 -4.09 -5.69 14.13
C SER A 5 -4.12 -6.97 14.96
N PHE A 6 -2.97 -7.65 15.05
CA PHE A 6 -2.85 -8.86 15.86
C PHE A 6 -3.10 -8.61 17.35
N ALA A 7 -2.59 -7.51 17.91
CA ALA A 7 -2.77 -7.19 19.32
C ALA A 7 -4.26 -6.96 19.68
N ILE A 8 -5.02 -6.33 18.78
CA ILE A 8 -6.45 -6.09 18.97
C ILE A 8 -7.25 -7.39 18.81
N ILE A 9 -7.03 -8.14 17.73
CA ILE A 9 -7.80 -9.34 17.40
C ILE A 9 -7.56 -10.47 18.40
N ARG A 10 -6.31 -10.66 18.84
CA ARG A 10 -5.97 -11.68 19.83
C ARG A 10 -6.43 -11.35 21.26
N SER A 11 -6.80 -10.09 21.53
CA SER A 11 -7.34 -9.66 22.83
C SER A 11 -8.86 -9.52 22.75
N THR A 12 -9.53 -10.67 22.59
CA THR A 12 -10.99 -10.78 22.38
C THR A 12 -11.80 -10.21 23.53
N THR A 13 -11.28 -10.23 24.76
CA THR A 13 -12.01 -9.77 25.96
C THR A 13 -11.79 -8.30 26.31
N LYS A 14 -10.66 -7.69 25.92
CA LYS A 14 -10.29 -6.33 26.37
C LYS A 14 -10.15 -5.36 25.21
N ALA A 15 -9.27 -5.64 24.26
CA ALA A 15 -8.98 -4.69 23.18
C ALA A 15 -10.06 -4.71 22.10
N LEU A 16 -10.55 -5.89 21.71
CA LEU A 16 -11.53 -6.02 20.63
C LEU A 16 -12.89 -5.36 20.94
N PRO A 17 -13.50 -5.53 22.12
CA PRO A 17 -14.77 -4.87 22.43
C PRO A 17 -14.61 -3.34 22.48
N ARG A 18 -13.46 -2.87 22.99
CA ARG A 18 -13.15 -1.44 23.00
C ARG A 18 -12.93 -0.88 21.61
N TRP A 19 -12.25 -1.62 20.73
CA TRP A 19 -12.12 -1.26 19.33
C TRP A 19 -13.49 -1.05 18.68
N GLN A 20 -14.40 -2.01 18.82
CA GLN A 20 -15.75 -1.94 18.27
C GLN A 20 -16.53 -0.73 18.84
N HIS A 21 -16.44 -0.50 20.14
CA HIS A 21 -17.06 0.67 20.79
C HIS A 21 -16.49 2.00 20.25
N ARG A 22 -15.16 2.10 20.07
CA ARG A 22 -14.52 3.31 19.53
C ARG A 22 -14.89 3.56 18.07
N CYS A 23 -15.04 2.51 17.25
CA CYS A 23 -15.52 2.62 15.87
C CYS A 23 -16.95 3.16 15.84
N THR A 24 -17.84 2.56 16.63
CA THR A 24 -19.25 2.97 16.72
C THR A 24 -19.37 4.42 17.18
N LYS A 25 -18.61 4.83 18.21
CA LYS A 25 -18.57 6.22 18.71
C LYS A 25 -18.02 7.22 17.68
N ALA A 26 -17.22 6.75 16.72
CA ALA A 26 -16.72 7.58 15.62
C ALA A 26 -17.67 7.60 14.40
N GLY A 27 -18.83 6.95 14.49
CA GLY A 27 -19.77 6.81 13.36
C GLY A 27 -19.30 5.84 12.28
N LEU A 28 -18.31 4.99 12.57
CA LEU A 28 -17.75 4.02 11.64
C LEU A 28 -18.28 2.63 11.93
N LYS A 29 -18.48 1.83 10.88
CA LYS A 29 -18.82 0.42 11.01
C LYS A 29 -17.71 -0.30 11.80
N PRO A 30 -18.01 -1.15 12.79
CA PRO A 30 -17.00 -1.80 13.63
C PRO A 30 -16.31 -2.97 12.91
N ASN A 31 -15.65 -2.67 11.78
CA ASN A 31 -14.90 -3.66 11.00
C ASN A 31 -13.61 -4.04 11.73
N LEU A 32 -13.18 -5.28 11.55
CA LEU A 32 -11.85 -5.71 11.97
C LEU A 32 -10.78 -5.05 11.10
N ILE A 33 -9.62 -4.77 11.70
CA ILE A 33 -8.45 -4.32 10.96
C ILE A 33 -8.04 -5.45 10.00
N PRO A 34 -7.88 -5.19 8.69
CA PRO A 34 -7.45 -6.19 7.73
C PRO A 34 -6.12 -6.81 8.11
N HIS A 35 -5.95 -8.10 7.83
CA HIS A 35 -4.65 -8.75 7.99
C HIS A 35 -3.78 -8.49 6.77
N ASP A 36 -2.54 -8.08 7.04
CA ASP A 36 -1.50 -8.03 6.04
C ASP A 36 -0.94 -9.44 5.79
N VAL A 37 -1.13 -9.93 4.57
CA VAL A 37 -0.81 -11.27 4.10
C VAL A 37 0.34 -11.17 3.11
N VAL A 38 1.52 -11.66 3.49
CA VAL A 38 2.76 -11.51 2.71
C VAL A 38 2.63 -12.03 1.27
N THR A 39 1.82 -13.06 1.05
CA THR A 39 1.61 -13.68 -0.27
C THR A 39 0.55 -12.99 -1.13
N ARG A 40 -0.20 -12.02 -0.58
CA ARG A 40 -1.24 -11.30 -1.30
C ARG A 40 -0.76 -9.88 -1.64
N TRP A 41 -0.51 -9.64 -2.92
CA TRP A 41 0.10 -8.43 -3.46
C TRP A 41 -0.45 -7.10 -2.89
N ASN A 42 -1.76 -7.01 -2.65
CA ASN A 42 -2.42 -5.77 -2.20
C ASN A 42 -2.60 -5.62 -0.69
N SER A 43 -2.34 -6.66 0.11
CA SER A 43 -2.80 -6.66 1.51
C SER A 43 -2.21 -5.53 2.35
N SER A 44 -0.97 -5.13 2.07
CA SER A 44 -0.32 -4.02 2.77
C SER A 44 -0.97 -2.69 2.40
N CYS A 45 -1.34 -2.49 1.13
CA CYS A 45 -2.05 -1.29 0.68
C CYS A 45 -3.46 -1.23 1.27
N ASP A 46 -4.19 -2.35 1.25
CA ASP A 46 -5.53 -2.47 1.84
C ASP A 46 -5.52 -2.16 3.35
N LEU A 47 -4.50 -2.65 4.06
CA LEU A 47 -4.30 -2.34 5.48
C LEU A 47 -4.07 -0.84 5.70
N LEU A 48 -3.18 -0.21 4.93
CA LEU A 48 -2.88 1.21 5.09
C LEU A 48 -4.10 2.08 4.76
N GLU A 49 -4.87 1.74 3.73
CA GLU A 49 -6.12 2.43 3.42
C GLU A 49 -7.12 2.33 4.58
N PHE A 50 -7.28 1.13 5.15
CA PHE A 50 -8.13 0.96 6.33
C PHE A 50 -7.64 1.82 7.48
N VAL A 51 -6.33 1.86 7.71
CA VAL A 51 -5.72 2.62 8.80
C VAL A 51 -5.98 4.12 8.66
N VAL A 52 -5.84 4.68 7.46
CA VAL A 52 -6.17 6.09 7.19
C VAL A 52 -7.65 6.36 7.46
N ARG A 53 -8.54 5.48 6.97
CA ARG A 53 -9.99 5.62 7.17
C ARG A 53 -10.41 5.53 8.65
N TYR A 54 -9.73 4.70 9.43
CA TYR A 54 -10.00 4.48 10.85
C TYR A 54 -9.04 5.25 11.78
N ARG A 55 -8.42 6.33 11.30
CA ARG A 55 -7.47 7.16 12.06
C ARG A 55 -7.97 7.57 13.44
N LYS A 56 -9.22 8.04 13.53
CA LYS A 56 -9.83 8.48 14.81
C LYS A 56 -9.93 7.34 15.84
N PRO A 57 -10.54 6.17 15.55
CA PRO A 57 -10.52 5.02 16.44
C PRO A 57 -9.11 4.54 16.81
N ILE A 58 -8.19 4.48 15.85
CA ILE A 58 -6.82 3.99 16.05
C ILE A 58 -6.03 4.90 17.00
N SER A 59 -6.12 6.22 16.81
CA SER A 59 -5.51 7.19 17.72
C SER A 59 -6.08 7.05 19.14
N LYS A 60 -7.40 6.93 19.27
CA LYS A 60 -8.04 6.81 20.59
C LYS A 60 -7.72 5.51 21.33
N ILE A 61 -7.60 4.38 20.61
CA ILE A 61 -7.31 3.09 21.26
C ILE A 61 -5.83 2.96 21.64
N THR A 62 -4.92 3.56 20.86
CA THR A 62 -3.48 3.57 21.16
C THR A 62 -3.14 4.54 22.31
N CYS A 63 -3.95 5.58 22.54
CA CYS A 63 -3.81 6.47 23.70
C CYS A 63 -4.61 6.01 24.94
N ASP A 64 -5.29 4.86 24.91
CA ASP A 64 -6.11 4.41 26.04
C ASP A 64 -5.23 3.88 27.17
N LYS A 65 -5.20 4.60 28.30
CA LYS A 65 -4.38 4.24 29.48
C LYS A 65 -4.66 2.82 30.01
N LYS A 66 -5.88 2.30 29.84
CA LYS A 66 -6.21 0.94 30.32
C LYS A 66 -5.74 -0.16 29.34
N LEU A 67 -5.27 0.22 28.15
CA LEU A 67 -4.65 -0.63 27.14
C LEU A 67 -3.22 -0.14 26.85
N GLY A 68 -2.44 0.16 27.91
CA GLY A 68 -1.10 0.73 27.81
C GLY A 68 -0.13 -0.06 26.91
N GLN A 69 -0.32 -1.36 26.72
CA GLN A 69 0.45 -2.18 25.79
C GLN A 69 0.26 -1.81 24.31
N LEU A 70 -0.84 -1.12 23.97
CA LEU A 70 -1.11 -0.63 22.62
C LEU A 70 -0.48 0.75 22.36
N HIS A 71 0.03 1.42 23.40
CA HIS A 71 0.62 2.75 23.27
C HIS A 71 1.87 2.76 22.39
N LYS A 72 2.63 1.65 22.38
CA LYS A 72 3.78 1.46 21.49
C LYS A 72 3.44 1.47 19.99
N TYR A 73 2.15 1.44 19.63
CA TYR A 73 1.68 1.54 18.25
C TYR A 73 1.06 2.91 17.94
N HIS A 74 1.22 3.87 18.85
CA HIS A 74 0.81 5.25 18.60
C HIS A 74 1.63 5.83 17.45
N LEU A 75 0.95 6.52 16.55
CA LEU A 75 1.55 7.16 15.39
C LEU A 75 1.56 8.68 15.60
N SER A 76 2.70 9.31 15.36
CA SER A 76 2.88 10.76 15.39
C SER A 76 2.12 11.43 14.25
N ALA A 77 1.94 12.75 14.32
CA ALA A 77 1.30 13.52 13.24
C ALA A 77 2.07 13.39 11.91
N GLU A 78 3.40 13.37 11.98
CA GLU A 78 4.30 13.18 10.83
C GLU A 78 4.13 11.79 10.22
N GLU A 79 4.08 10.73 11.05
CA GLU A 79 3.87 9.36 10.57
C GLU A 79 2.51 9.20 9.89
N TRP A 80 1.46 9.86 10.41
CA TRP A 80 0.16 9.90 9.74
C TRP A 80 0.23 10.57 8.37
N SER A 81 0.95 11.70 8.27
CA SER A 81 1.15 12.41 7.00
C SER A 81 1.84 11.52 5.97
N VAL A 82 2.92 10.84 6.36
CA VAL A 82 3.65 9.92 5.48
C VAL A 82 2.76 8.77 5.00
N ILE A 83 1.91 8.20 5.87
CA ILE A 83 0.99 7.12 5.49
C ILE A 83 -0.06 7.63 4.50
N GLU A 84 -0.65 8.81 4.73
CA GLU A 84 -1.67 9.40 3.86
C GLU A 84 -1.11 9.69 2.46
N GLU A 85 0.08 10.27 2.39
CA GLU A 85 0.79 10.56 1.14
C GLU A 85 1.13 9.25 0.40
N LEU A 86 1.67 8.25 1.11
CA LEU A 86 1.99 6.95 0.54
C LEU A 86 0.77 6.24 -0.06
N VAL A 87 -0.35 6.21 0.67
CA VAL A 87 -1.59 5.59 0.18
C VAL A 87 -2.09 6.32 -1.07
N THR A 88 -2.01 7.66 -1.09
CA THR A 88 -2.49 8.47 -2.21
C THR A 88 -1.69 8.19 -3.49
N HIS A 89 -0.36 8.14 -3.42
CA HIS A 89 0.48 7.96 -4.60
C HIS A 89 0.53 6.51 -5.11
N TYR A 90 0.42 5.51 -4.24
CA TYR A 90 0.59 4.11 -4.66
C TYR A 90 -0.73 3.39 -4.91
N LYS A 91 -1.87 3.93 -4.51
CA LYS A 91 -3.17 3.27 -4.71
C LYS A 91 -3.55 3.10 -6.18
N SER A 92 -3.37 4.15 -6.99
CA SER A 92 -3.71 4.12 -8.42
C SER A 92 -2.92 3.02 -9.15
N VAL A 93 -1.64 2.95 -8.86
CA VAL A 93 -0.71 1.92 -9.35
C VAL A 93 -1.18 0.54 -8.92
N THR A 94 -1.36 0.30 -7.62
CA THR A 94 -1.74 -1.02 -7.10
C THR A 94 -3.08 -1.51 -7.69
N MET A 95 -4.06 -0.62 -7.84
CA MET A 95 -5.35 -0.93 -8.48
C MET A 95 -5.21 -1.26 -9.96
N PHE A 96 -4.26 -0.66 -10.68
CA PHE A 96 -4.01 -0.96 -12.08
C PHE A 96 -3.52 -2.40 -12.27
N PHE A 97 -2.54 -2.84 -11.46
CA PHE A 97 -2.01 -4.21 -11.50
C PHE A 97 -2.96 -5.27 -10.96
N SER A 98 -4.02 -4.87 -10.27
CA SER A 98 -5.02 -5.78 -9.71
C SER A 98 -6.10 -6.18 -10.72
N ARG A 99 -6.03 -5.70 -11.96
CA ARG A 99 -6.99 -6.01 -13.02
C ARG A 99 -6.67 -7.37 -13.63
N ASP A 100 -7.71 -8.20 -13.82
CA ASP A 100 -7.63 -9.55 -14.41
C ASP A 100 -7.12 -9.59 -15.87
N ALA A 101 -6.98 -8.43 -16.52
CA ALA A 101 -6.50 -8.32 -17.91
C ALA A 101 -4.96 -8.34 -18.05
N THR A 102 -4.20 -8.60 -16.99
CA THR A 102 -2.74 -8.64 -17.02
C THR A 102 -2.22 -9.94 -17.63
N ASN A 103 -2.20 -10.01 -18.96
CA ASN A 103 -1.42 -11.03 -19.68
C ASN A 103 0.10 -10.72 -19.56
N ILE A 104 0.97 -11.71 -19.81
CA ILE A 104 2.44 -11.53 -19.74
C ILE A 104 2.90 -10.35 -20.61
N ALA A 105 2.23 -10.09 -21.74
CA ALA A 105 2.56 -8.96 -22.61
C ALA A 105 2.25 -7.60 -21.94
N ALA A 106 1.14 -7.49 -21.19
CA ALA A 106 0.72 -6.27 -20.50
C ALA A 106 1.65 -5.87 -19.34
N VAL A 107 2.56 -6.74 -18.90
CA VAL A 107 3.52 -6.44 -17.83
C VAL A 107 4.47 -5.31 -18.23
N ILE A 108 4.94 -5.28 -19.47
CA ILE A 108 5.92 -4.27 -19.94
C ILE A 108 5.28 -2.86 -20.00
N PRO A 109 4.14 -2.65 -20.69
CA PRO A 109 3.46 -1.35 -20.69
C PRO A 109 3.04 -0.89 -19.29
N ALA A 110 2.70 -1.84 -18.41
CA ALA A 110 2.38 -1.54 -17.03
C ALA A 110 3.60 -1.04 -16.24
N MET A 111 4.76 -1.67 -16.46
CA MET A 111 6.04 -1.25 -15.89
C MET A 111 6.48 0.11 -16.44
N ASP A 112 6.26 0.40 -17.73
CA ASP A 112 6.54 1.70 -18.33
C ASP A 112 5.70 2.82 -17.70
N LYS A 113 4.38 2.64 -17.59
CA LYS A 113 3.49 3.60 -16.91
C LYS A 113 3.90 3.84 -15.45
N LEU A 114 4.39 2.81 -14.78
CA LEU A 114 4.91 2.89 -13.42
C LEU A 114 6.19 3.71 -13.33
N ASP A 115 7.12 3.47 -14.25
CA ASP A 115 8.39 4.18 -14.31
C ASP A 115 8.19 5.65 -14.69
N ASP A 116 7.30 5.94 -15.64
CA ASP A 116 6.91 7.30 -16.01
C ASP A 116 6.25 8.05 -14.84
N HIS A 117 5.36 7.39 -14.10
CA HIS A 117 4.76 7.97 -12.90
C HIS A 117 5.81 8.23 -11.80
N LEU A 118 6.79 7.34 -11.63
CA LEU A 118 7.86 7.55 -10.65
C LEU A 118 8.83 8.67 -11.09
N LYS A 119 9.09 8.79 -12.40
CA LYS A 119 9.86 9.91 -12.98
C LYS A 119 9.12 11.24 -12.82
N SER A 120 7.81 11.28 -13.10
CA SER A 120 7.02 12.52 -12.97
C SER A 120 7.01 13.02 -11.52
N ILE A 121 6.88 12.12 -10.53
CA ILE A 121 6.97 12.46 -9.11
C ILE A 121 8.37 12.97 -8.75
N GLN A 122 9.44 12.39 -9.33
CA GLN A 122 10.82 12.86 -9.10
C GLN A 122 11.08 14.25 -9.68
N SER A 123 10.46 14.61 -10.81
CA SER A 123 10.56 15.97 -11.35
C SER A 123 9.91 17.00 -10.43
N THR A 124 9.01 16.59 -9.53
CA THR A 124 8.35 17.42 -8.51
C THR A 124 9.02 17.31 -7.12
N GLN A 125 10.30 16.92 -7.07
CA GLN A 125 11.06 16.54 -5.87
C GLN A 125 11.00 17.49 -4.66
N GLU A 126 10.62 18.76 -4.84
CA GLU A 126 10.61 19.78 -3.79
C GLU A 126 9.51 19.61 -2.73
N GLN A 127 8.54 18.70 -2.91
CA GLN A 127 7.34 18.63 -2.04
C GLN A 127 7.22 17.35 -1.19
N PHE A 128 8.08 16.36 -1.37
CA PHE A 128 7.91 15.04 -0.76
C PHE A 128 8.73 14.84 0.52
N HIS A 129 8.15 14.13 1.50
CA HIS A 129 8.87 13.76 2.72
C HIS A 129 10.10 12.86 2.41
N PRO A 130 11.25 13.00 3.13
CA PRO A 130 12.45 12.19 2.89
C PRO A 130 12.23 10.68 2.89
N SER A 131 11.31 10.19 3.74
CA SER A 131 10.96 8.76 3.79
C SER A 131 10.31 8.26 2.50
N ILE A 132 9.53 9.11 1.82
CA ILE A 132 8.86 8.78 0.57
C ILE A 132 9.89 8.77 -0.57
N LEU A 133 10.80 9.75 -0.59
CA LEU A 133 11.93 9.75 -1.51
C LEU A 133 12.79 8.50 -1.36
N ALA A 134 13.07 8.05 -0.13
CA ALA A 134 13.79 6.81 0.13
C ALA A 134 13.01 5.58 -0.36
N ALA A 135 11.70 5.52 -0.10
CA ALA A 135 10.83 4.45 -0.58
C ALA A 135 10.79 4.39 -2.12
N MET A 136 10.69 5.53 -2.79
CA MET A 136 10.72 5.63 -4.26
C MET A 136 12.05 5.14 -4.83
N LYS A 137 13.19 5.53 -4.22
CA LYS A 137 14.52 5.03 -4.63
C LYS A 137 14.60 3.51 -4.53
N LEU A 138 14.04 2.92 -3.46
CA LEU A 138 13.99 1.47 -3.29
C LEU A 138 13.07 0.80 -4.31
N ALA A 139 11.90 1.40 -4.59
CA ALA A 139 10.96 0.93 -5.59
C ALA A 139 11.62 0.88 -6.97
N ARG A 140 12.31 1.95 -7.39
CA ARG A 140 13.05 2.00 -8.66
C ARG A 140 14.12 0.92 -8.74
N LYS A 141 14.97 0.79 -7.72
CA LYS A 141 16.01 -0.26 -7.69
C LYS A 141 15.40 -1.67 -7.81
N LYS A 142 14.18 -1.86 -7.29
CA LYS A 142 13.45 -3.12 -7.44
C LYS A 142 12.91 -3.29 -8.86
N MET A 143 12.35 -2.24 -9.47
CA MET A 143 11.92 -2.26 -10.87
C MET A 143 13.07 -2.54 -11.82
N ASP A 144 14.23 -1.88 -11.66
CA ASP A 144 15.43 -2.12 -12.50
C ASP A 144 15.82 -3.60 -12.51
N ARG A 145 15.69 -4.27 -11.35
CA ARG A 145 15.96 -5.71 -11.22
C ARG A 145 14.92 -6.55 -11.98
N TYR A 146 13.65 -6.18 -11.92
CA TYR A 146 12.60 -6.86 -12.68
C TYR A 146 12.75 -6.64 -14.17
N TRP A 147 13.13 -5.43 -14.60
CA TRP A 147 13.47 -5.13 -15.99
C TRP A 147 14.56 -6.04 -16.52
N LYS A 148 15.69 -6.14 -15.78
CA LYS A 148 16.79 -7.03 -16.15
C LYS A 148 16.32 -8.49 -16.33
N ARG A 149 15.48 -8.98 -15.42
CA ARG A 149 14.94 -10.36 -15.49
C ARG A 149 13.94 -10.56 -16.63
N THR A 150 13.21 -9.51 -17.01
CA THR A 150 12.24 -9.53 -18.09
C THR A 150 12.97 -9.57 -19.43
N ASP A 151 14.03 -8.78 -19.58
CA ASP A 151 14.89 -8.73 -20.77
C ASP A 151 15.66 -10.05 -20.99
N GLU A 152 16.14 -10.66 -19.90
CA GLU A 152 16.80 -11.98 -19.92
C GLU A 152 15.85 -13.16 -20.21
N SER A 153 14.53 -12.94 -20.29
CA SER A 153 13.53 -14.01 -20.40
C SER A 153 12.95 -14.12 -21.82
N ASP A 154 13.21 -15.26 -22.46
CA ASP A 154 12.64 -15.58 -23.78
C ASP A 154 11.11 -15.58 -23.79
N VAL A 155 10.48 -15.89 -22.65
CA VAL A 155 9.01 -15.92 -22.52
C VAL A 155 8.40 -14.54 -22.75
N TYR A 156 9.01 -13.48 -22.22
CA TYR A 156 8.51 -12.11 -22.41
C TYR A 156 8.77 -11.64 -23.85
N ARG A 157 9.92 -12.00 -24.42
CA ARG A 157 10.26 -11.68 -25.83
C ARG A 157 9.30 -12.34 -26.81
N ILE A 158 8.97 -13.61 -26.59
CA ILE A 158 7.98 -14.36 -27.40
C ILE A 158 6.58 -13.78 -27.21
N ALA A 159 6.16 -13.51 -25.97
CA ALA A 159 4.83 -12.96 -25.69
C ALA A 159 4.61 -11.58 -26.34
N MET A 160 5.64 -10.72 -26.37
CA MET A 160 5.57 -9.44 -27.07
C MET A 160 5.45 -9.62 -28.59
N GLY A 161 6.24 -10.53 -29.19
CA GLY A 161 6.16 -10.81 -30.62
C GLY A 161 4.81 -11.39 -31.07
N LEU A 162 4.09 -12.07 -30.17
CA LEU A 162 2.77 -12.66 -30.42
C LEU A 162 1.59 -11.70 -30.16
N CYS A 163 1.83 -10.53 -29.55
CA CYS A 163 0.78 -9.56 -29.21
C CYS A 163 0.95 -8.26 -30.04
N PRO A 164 0.52 -8.23 -31.31
CA PRO A 164 0.79 -7.11 -32.23
C PRO A 164 0.04 -5.81 -31.92
N ASN A 165 -0.84 -5.75 -30.91
CA ASN A 165 -1.79 -4.65 -30.69
C ASN A 165 -1.65 -3.94 -29.32
N MET A 166 -0.45 -3.85 -28.73
CA MET A 166 -0.28 -3.11 -27.47
C MET A 166 -0.10 -1.59 -27.65
N ASP A 167 -0.02 -1.10 -28.89
CA ASP A 167 0.02 0.34 -29.20
C ASP A 167 -1.32 1.06 -28.89
N GLY A 168 -2.38 0.32 -28.59
CA GLY A 168 -3.71 0.86 -28.27
C GLY A 168 -3.95 1.19 -26.79
N ILE A 169 -3.02 0.89 -25.88
CA ILE A 169 -3.08 1.36 -24.48
C ILE A 169 -2.29 2.67 -24.39
N GLN A 170 -2.70 3.66 -25.18
CA GLN A 170 -2.09 4.99 -25.22
C GLN A 170 -2.25 5.75 -23.88
N PRO A 171 -1.39 6.77 -23.64
CA PRO A 171 -1.20 7.47 -22.37
C PRO A 171 -2.47 8.08 -21.76
#